data_AF-A0AAV2CJ70-F1
#
_entry.id   AF-A0AAV2CJ70-F1
#
_cell.length_a   1.000
_cell.length_b   1.000
_cell.length_c   1.000
_cell.angle_alpha   90.00
_cell.angle_beta   90.00
_cell.angle_gamma   90.00
#
_symmetry.space_group_name_H-M   'P 1'
#
loop_
_entity.id
_entity.type
_entity.pdbx_description
1 polymer ?
#
loop_
_entity_poly.entity_id
_entity_poly.type
_entity_poly.pdbx_seq_one_letter_code
_entity_poly.pdbx_strand_id
1 'polypeptide(L)'
;MVLELLVLREALVWCLELGFSEVRLEGDAKGLIDRINKADIRDNRVGAVLEEIGYYFQAHPGLTIRFVGRRNNRVAHLVARKALSLYPAMSRHFDFRTWLGSRV
;
A
#
# COMPACT_ATOMS: atom_id res chain seq x y z
N MET A 1 -0.81 9.21 -5.01
CA MET A 1 -1.09 7.95 -5.75
C MET A 1 0.05 6.94 -5.69
N VAL A 2 1.29 7.31 -6.06
CA VAL A 2 2.42 6.36 -6.09
C VAL A 2 2.79 5.85 -4.69
N LEU A 3 2.84 6.74 -3.69
CA LEU A 3 3.18 6.37 -2.31
C LEU A 3 2.15 5.39 -1.72
N GLU A 4 0.86 5.67 -1.90
CA GLU A 4 -0.24 4.86 -1.39
C GLU A 4 -0.25 3.46 -2.01
N LEU A 5 0.11 3.35 -3.29
CA LEU A 5 0.27 2.07 -3.98
C LEU A 5 1.41 1.24 -3.39
N LEU A 6 2.56 1.87 -3.13
CA LEU A 6 3.72 1.21 -2.56
C LEU A 6 3.49 0.78 -1.10
N VAL A 7 2.84 1.65 -0.31
CA VAL A 7 2.45 1.31 1.06
C VAL A 7 1.48 0.13 1.07
N LEU A 8 0.54 0.07 0.12
CA LEU A 8 -0.36 -1.06 -0.02
C LEU A 8 0.40 -2.34 -0.39
N ARG A 9 1.32 -2.29 -1.36
CA ARG A 9 2.16 -3.44 -1.72
C ARG A 9 2.91 -3.97 -0.50
N GLU A 10 3.55 -3.11 0.27
CA GLU A 10 4.29 -3.53 1.45
C GLU A 10 3.38 -4.14 2.52
N ALA A 11 2.21 -3.55 2.75
CA ALA A 11 1.24 -4.10 3.68
C ALA A 11 0.78 -5.51 3.26
N LEU A 12 0.59 -5.75 1.96
CA LEU A 12 0.26 -7.07 1.41
C LEU A 12 1.39 -8.08 1.67
N VAL A 13 2.63 -7.72 1.32
CA VAL A 13 3.81 -8.57 1.53
C VAL A 13 3.96 -8.94 3.00
N TRP A 14 3.90 -7.97 3.91
CA TRP A 14 3.97 -8.25 5.34
C TRP A 14 2.86 -9.16 5.82
N CYS A 15 1.63 -8.98 5.32
CA CYS A 15 0.53 -9.84 5.72
C CYS A 15 0.76 -11.30 5.31
N LEU A 16 1.31 -11.50 4.11
CA LEU A 16 1.65 -12.82 3.59
C LEU A 16 2.84 -13.44 4.33
N GLU A 17 3.89 -12.68 4.60
CA GLU A 17 5.06 -13.13 5.36
C GLU A 17 4.71 -13.53 6.80
N LEU A 18 3.73 -12.85 7.41
CA LEU A 18 3.20 -13.20 8.73
C LEU A 18 2.24 -14.40 8.71
N GLY A 19 1.94 -14.95 7.54
CA GLY A 19 1.08 -16.13 7.38
C GLY A 19 -0.41 -15.84 7.54
N PHE A 20 -0.85 -14.58 7.42
CA PHE A 20 -2.28 -14.27 7.46
C PHE A 20 -2.97 -14.76 6.19
N SER A 21 -4.00 -15.60 6.37
CA SER A 21 -4.80 -16.14 5.27
C SER A 21 -6.03 -15.30 4.94
N GLU A 22 -6.55 -14.54 5.92
CA GLU A 22 -7.71 -13.66 5.77
C GLU A 22 -7.38 -12.25 6.25
N VAL A 23 -7.30 -11.30 5.32
CA VAL A 23 -6.94 -9.91 5.63
C VAL A 23 -7.84 -8.96 4.86
N ARG A 24 -8.36 -7.95 5.57
CA ARG A 24 -9.01 -6.80 4.96
C ARG A 24 -8.15 -5.56 5.15
N LEU A 25 -7.59 -5.07 4.06
CA LEU A 25 -6.84 -3.82 4.01
C LEU A 25 -7.80 -2.65 3.84
N GLU A 26 -7.63 -1.62 4.65
CA GLU A 26 -8.46 -0.42 4.61
C GLU A 26 -7.61 0.82 4.34
N GLY A 27 -8.06 1.68 3.43
CA GLY A 27 -7.36 2.92 3.09
C GLY A 27 -8.29 4.02 2.62
N ASP A 28 -7.82 5.28 2.63
CA ASP A 28 -8.58 6.46 2.22
C ASP A 28 -8.29 6.93 0.79
N ALA A 29 -7.46 6.18 0.05
CA ALA A 29 -7.11 6.45 -1.34
C ALA A 29 -8.16 5.87 -2.32
N LYS A 30 -9.39 6.41 -2.32
CA LYS A 30 -10.52 5.88 -3.10
C LYS A 30 -10.17 5.57 -4.56
N GLY A 31 -9.54 6.49 -5.28
CA GLY A 31 -9.20 6.29 -6.69
C GLY A 31 -8.23 5.14 -6.92
N LEU A 32 -7.29 4.89 -5.99
CA LEU A 32 -6.39 3.74 -6.06
C LEU A 32 -7.15 2.43 -5.83
N ILE A 33 -7.97 2.40 -4.78
CA ILE A 33 -8.73 1.22 -4.37
C ILE A 33 -9.74 0.82 -5.45
N ASP A 34 -10.44 1.80 -6.02
CA ASP A 34 -11.39 1.57 -7.12
C ASP A 34 -10.68 1.00 -8.36
N ARG A 35 -9.45 1.44 -8.65
CA ARG A 35 -8.66 0.90 -9.76
C ARG A 35 -8.25 -0.55 -9.52
N ILE A 36 -7.78 -0.88 -8.32
CA ILE A 36 -7.39 -2.26 -7.95
C ILE A 36 -8.59 -3.19 -8.02
N ASN A 37 -9.72 -2.78 -7.42
CA ASN A 37 -10.95 -3.57 -7.42
C ASN A 37 -11.55 -3.77 -8.83
N LYS A 38 -11.23 -2.89 -9.78
CA LYS A 38 -11.64 -3.01 -11.19
C LYS A 38 -10.56 -3.64 -12.09
N ALA A 39 -9.41 -4.02 -11.53
CA ALA A 39 -8.23 -4.44 -12.29
C ALA A 39 -7.80 -3.43 -13.39
N ASP A 40 -7.90 -2.13 -13.12
CA ASP A 40 -7.57 -1.05 -14.06
C ASP A 40 -6.09 -0.63 -14.00
N ILE A 41 -5.30 -1.29 -14.86
CA ILE A 41 -3.83 -1.17 -14.97
C ILE A 41 -3.34 -0.13 -15.99
N ARG A 42 -4.22 0.75 -16.52
CA ARG A 42 -3.91 1.67 -17.65
C ARG A 42 -2.90 2.81 -17.37
N ASP A 43 -2.09 2.71 -16.34
CA ASP A 43 -1.13 3.75 -15.94
C ASP A 43 0.31 3.27 -16.13
N ASN A 44 0.98 3.83 -17.14
CA ASN A 44 2.34 3.47 -17.52
C ASN A 44 3.40 3.79 -16.46
N ARG A 45 3.11 4.61 -15.44
CA ARG A 45 4.07 4.95 -14.38
C ARG A 45 4.06 3.96 -13.23
N VAL A 46 2.94 3.27 -13.03
CA VAL A 46 2.73 2.38 -11.88
C VAL A 46 2.14 1.01 -12.26
N GLY A 47 1.99 0.74 -13.55
CA GLY A 47 1.36 -0.46 -14.09
C GLY A 47 1.96 -1.76 -13.55
N ALA A 48 3.29 -1.86 -13.52
CA ALA A 48 3.98 -3.05 -12.99
C ALA A 48 3.62 -3.34 -11.52
N VAL A 49 3.54 -2.29 -10.69
CA VAL A 49 3.18 -2.45 -9.27
C VAL A 49 1.69 -2.78 -9.10
N LEU A 50 0.82 -2.22 -9.95
CA LEU A 50 -0.60 -2.57 -9.97
C LEU A 50 -0.83 -4.02 -10.43
N GLU A 51 -0.08 -4.50 -11.41
CA GLU A 51 -0.13 -5.90 -11.87
C GLU A 51 0.31 -6.85 -10.76
N GLU A 52 1.41 -6.54 -10.07
CA GLU A 52 1.90 -7.32 -8.94
C GLU A 52 0.87 -7.37 -7.79
N ILE A 53 0.27 -6.24 -7.44
CA ILE A 53 -0.81 -6.19 -6.44
C ILE A 53 -2.02 -7.00 -6.91
N GLY A 54 -2.38 -6.91 -8.18
CA GLY A 54 -3.43 -7.73 -8.77
C GLY A 54 -3.14 -9.23 -8.62
N TYR A 55 -1.89 -9.65 -8.85
CA TYR A 55 -1.45 -11.02 -8.65
C TYR A 55 -1.62 -11.47 -7.19
N TYR A 56 -1.25 -10.65 -6.21
CA TYR A 56 -1.45 -10.99 -4.79
C TYR A 56 -2.94 -11.21 -4.46
N PHE A 57 -3.83 -10.34 -4.92
CA PHE A 57 -5.27 -10.50 -4.68
C PHE A 57 -5.86 -11.72 -5.40
N GLN A 58 -5.34 -12.10 -6.57
CA GLN A 58 -5.78 -13.31 -7.29
C GLN A 58 -5.26 -14.59 -6.64
N ALA A 59 -3.99 -14.61 -6.22
CA ALA A 59 -3.34 -15.76 -5.61
C ALA A 59 -3.86 -16.04 -4.18
N HIS A 60 -4.36 -15.01 -3.49
CA HIS A 60 -4.83 -15.10 -2.12
C HIS A 60 -6.26 -14.53 -1.95
N PRO A 61 -7.29 -15.36 -2.19
CA PRO A 61 -8.70 -14.92 -2.15
C PRO A 61 -9.17 -14.36 -0.79
N GLY A 62 -8.48 -14.68 0.30
CA GLY A 62 -8.75 -14.12 1.62
C GLY A 62 -8.23 -12.70 1.82
N LEU A 63 -7.46 -12.16 0.87
CA LEU A 63 -7.05 -10.76 0.86
C LEU A 63 -8.13 -9.91 0.18
N THR A 64 -8.54 -8.84 0.84
CA THR A 64 -9.50 -7.88 0.31
C THR A 64 -9.06 -6.45 0.61
N ILE A 65 -9.46 -5.49 -0.23
CA ILE A 65 -9.21 -4.07 -0.01
C ILE A 65 -10.49 -3.26 -0.03
N ARG A 66 -10.62 -2.32 0.91
CA ARG A 66 -11.80 -1.48 1.04
C ARG A 66 -11.44 -0.02 1.25
N PHE A 67 -12.17 0.85 0.57
CA PHE A 67 -12.12 2.28 0.85
C PHE A 67 -12.83 2.60 2.18
N VAL A 68 -12.14 3.33 3.03
CA VAL A 68 -12.69 3.93 4.25
C VAL A 68 -12.46 5.44 4.23
N GLY A 69 -13.45 6.20 4.69
CA GLY A 69 -13.29 7.65 4.77
C GLY A 69 -12.15 8.04 5.72
N ARG A 70 -11.52 9.21 5.49
CA ARG A 70 -10.39 9.72 6.32
C ARG A 70 -10.61 9.65 7.83
N ARG A 71 -11.85 9.88 8.30
CA ARG A 71 -12.18 9.78 9.74
C ARG A 71 -11.96 8.37 10.29
N ASN A 72 -12.23 7.35 9.49
CA ASN A 72 -12.06 5.96 9.84
C ASN A 72 -10.60 5.51 9.63
N ASN A 73 -9.86 6.15 8.72
CA ASN A 73 -8.41 5.97 8.57
C ASN A 73 -7.56 6.84 9.53
N ARG A 74 -8.17 7.38 10.60
CA ARG A 74 -7.50 8.36 11.48
C ARG A 74 -6.28 7.77 12.19
N VAL A 75 -6.33 6.50 12.59
CA VAL A 75 -5.23 5.85 13.30
C VAL A 75 -4.00 5.74 12.39
N ALA A 76 -4.15 5.22 11.18
CA ALA A 76 -3.05 5.14 10.21
C ALA A 76 -2.49 6.53 9.89
N HIS A 77 -3.36 7.53 9.75
CA HIS A 77 -2.94 8.92 9.54
C HIS A 77 -2.12 9.48 10.72
N LEU A 78 -2.52 9.21 11.96
CA LEU A 78 -1.79 9.64 13.16
C LEU A 78 -0.43 8.95 13.25
N VAL A 79 -0.37 7.65 12.95
CA VAL A 79 0.88 6.88 12.91
C VAL A 79 1.83 7.47 11.86
N ALA A 80 1.36 7.69 10.63
CA ALA A 80 2.16 8.29 9.56
C ALA A 80 2.67 9.69 9.95
N ARG A 81 1.81 10.54 10.53
CA ARG A 81 2.21 11.87 11.02
C ARG A 81 3.25 11.81 12.14
N LYS A 82 3.12 10.85 13.06
CA LYS A 82 4.08 10.68 14.16
C LYS A 82 5.42 10.17 13.64
N ALA A 83 5.42 9.24 12.69
CA ALA A 83 6.65 8.79 12.03
C ALA A 83 7.38 9.96 11.36
N LEU A 84 6.66 10.81 10.62
CA LEU A 84 7.25 11.99 9.98
C LEU A 84 7.84 13.01 10.97
N SER A 85 7.25 13.14 12.16
CA SER A 85 7.81 14.04 13.19
C SER A 85 9.02 13.45 13.92
N LEU A 86 9.10 12.12 14.03
CA LEU A 86 10.25 11.42 14.61
C LEU A 86 11.43 11.34 13.64
N TYR A 87 11.16 11.30 12.33
CA TYR A 87 12.19 11.20 11.29
C TYR A 87 12.09 12.35 10.28
N PRO A 88 12.44 13.61 10.65
CA PRO A 88 12.31 14.76 9.77
C PRO A 88 13.18 14.67 8.50
N ALA A 89 14.29 13.92 8.56
CA ALA A 89 15.17 13.66 7.42
C ALA A 89 14.52 12.76 6.36
N MET A 90 13.60 11.89 6.78
CA MET A 90 12.77 11.04 5.91
C MET A 90 11.86 11.91 5.02
N SER A 91 11.51 13.11 5.47
CA SER A 91 10.75 14.09 4.69
C SER A 91 11.56 14.74 3.56
N ARG A 92 12.90 14.68 3.60
CA ARG A 92 13.79 15.35 2.63
C ARG A 92 14.53 14.38 1.70
N HIS A 93 14.82 13.16 2.16
CA HIS A 93 15.58 12.14 1.43
C HIS A 93 14.99 10.74 1.66
N PHE A 94 13.70 10.53 1.43
CA PHE A 94 13.23 9.15 1.24
C PHE A 94 13.57 8.71 -0.18
N ASP A 95 14.82 8.28 -0.37
CA ASP A 95 15.18 7.55 -1.57
C ASP A 95 14.67 6.12 -1.43
N PHE A 96 13.49 5.92 -1.99
CA PHE A 96 12.78 4.64 -1.97
C PHE A 96 13.59 3.51 -2.65
N ARG A 97 14.53 3.84 -3.56
CA ARG A 97 15.41 2.85 -4.19
C ARG A 97 16.39 2.23 -3.19
N THR A 98 16.91 3.02 -2.26
CA THR A 98 17.85 2.55 -1.25
C THR A 98 17.18 1.66 -0.20
N TRP A 99 15.91 1.93 0.12
CA TRP A 99 15.13 1.10 1.04
C TRP A 99 14.74 -0.26 0.43
N LEU A 100 14.25 -0.28 -0.81
CA LEU A 100 13.96 -1.53 -1.53
C LEU A 100 15.21 -2.40 -1.76
N GLY A 101 16.34 -1.78 -2.11
CA GLY A 101 17.60 -2.51 -2.35
C GLY A 101 18.24 -3.13 -1.10
N SER A 102 17.75 -2.80 0.10
CA SER A 102 18.21 -3.39 1.36
C SER A 102 17.45 -4.65 1.80
N ARG A 103 16.41 -5.03 1.05
CA ARG A 103 15.51 -6.16 1.34
C ARG A 103 15.41 -7.20 0.23
N VAL A 104 16.32 -7.18 -0.74
CA VAL A 104 16.53 -8.23 -1.74
C VAL A 104 17.88 -8.89 -1.52
#